data_AF-A0AAF1A235-F1
#
_entry.id   AF-A0AAF1A235-F1
#
_cell.length_a   1.000
_cell.length_b   1.000
_cell.length_c   1.000
_cell.angle_alpha   90.00
_cell.angle_beta   90.00
_cell.angle_gamma   90.00
#
_symmetry.space_group_name_H-M   'P 1'
#
loop_
_entity.id
_entity.type
_entity.pdbx_description
1 polymer ?
#
loop_
_entity_poly.entity_id
_entity_poly.type
_entity_poly.pdbx_seq_one_letter_code
_entity_poly.pdbx_strand_id
1 'polypeptide(L)'
;MKGGFVHTKKVSEAVGKLATMIPLFLTSTRFYGKRLDMYANKLPKYVHKSQSDPLDIKCMMHAPQQEDSSSDCGLYTCLFPEYISNDVFDMRSIDIDAKYHRQMYATILWHYEKTKNEDDTISESEVTRTVASKFGGPRIAK
;
A
#
# COMPACT_ATOMS: atom_id res chain seq x y z
N MET A 1 19.68 20.00 -1.85
CA MET A 1 18.69 20.28 -0.78
C MET A 1 19.13 19.61 0.52
N LYS A 2 19.29 20.37 1.62
CA LYS A 2 19.72 19.88 2.96
C LYS A 2 18.53 19.60 3.90
N GLY A 3 17.36 19.25 3.36
CA GLY A 3 16.12 19.07 4.14
C GLY A 3 15.91 17.68 4.74
N GLY A 4 16.55 16.63 4.19
CA GLY A 4 16.18 15.25 4.50
C GLY A 4 16.32 14.83 5.97
N PHE A 5 17.42 15.19 6.63
CA PHE A 5 17.83 14.56 7.89
C PHE A 5 16.92 14.86 9.09
N VAL A 6 16.34 16.06 9.17
CA VAL A 6 15.50 16.48 10.31
C VAL A 6 14.08 15.88 10.20
N HIS A 7 13.57 15.70 8.98
CA HIS A 7 12.27 15.05 8.74
C HIS A 7 12.32 13.55 9.07
N THR A 8 13.44 12.89 8.78
CA THR A 8 13.59 11.44 8.98
C THR A 8 13.43 11.01 10.44
N LYS A 9 13.94 11.79 11.42
CA LYS A 9 13.86 11.41 12.84
C LYS A 9 12.42 11.45 13.38
N LYS A 10 11.70 12.55 13.14
CA LYS A 10 10.30 12.68 13.59
C LYS A 10 9.39 11.64 12.94
N VAL A 11 9.61 11.37 11.65
CA VAL A 11 8.89 10.33 10.92
C VAL A 11 9.20 8.96 11.53
N SER A 12 10.47 8.64 11.79
CA SER A 12 10.86 7.36 12.41
C SER A 12 10.24 7.17 13.80
N GLU A 13 10.22 8.21 14.64
CA GLU A 13 9.57 8.15 15.96
C GLU A 13 8.05 7.91 15.84
N ALA A 14 7.39 8.59 14.90
CA ALA A 14 5.95 8.40 14.67
C ALA A 14 5.62 7.00 14.13
N VAL A 15 6.38 6.53 13.14
CA VAL A 15 6.23 5.19 12.56
C VAL A 15 6.54 4.11 13.60
N GLY A 16 7.55 4.32 14.45
CA GLY A 16 7.87 3.46 15.59
C GLY A 16 6.67 3.26 16.53
N LYS A 17 6.02 4.35 16.92
CA LYS A 17 4.80 4.29 17.76
C LYS A 17 3.67 3.51 17.07
N LEU A 18 3.45 3.75 15.78
CA LEU A 18 2.42 3.04 15.01
C LEU A 18 2.73 1.54 14.89
N ALA A 19 4.00 1.18 14.65
CA ALA A 19 4.43 -0.22 14.58
C ALA A 19 4.20 -1.00 15.88
N THR A 20 4.19 -0.31 17.03
CA THR A 20 3.79 -0.91 18.31
C THR A 20 2.27 -0.89 18.53
N MET A 21 1.60 0.23 18.24
CA MET A 21 0.17 0.38 18.54
C MET A 21 -0.73 -0.47 17.64
N ILE A 22 -0.39 -0.62 16.35
CA ILE A 22 -1.24 -1.35 15.39
C ILE A 22 -1.42 -2.82 15.80
N PRO A 23 -0.35 -3.62 16.04
CA PRO A 23 -0.51 -5.00 16.51
C PRO A 23 -1.34 -5.11 17.79
N LEU A 24 -1.08 -4.25 18.78
CA LEU A 24 -1.83 -4.23 20.03
C LEU A 24 -3.33 -3.97 19.81
N PHE A 25 -3.67 -3.02 18.94
CA PHE A 25 -5.04 -2.70 18.57
C PHE A 25 -5.72 -3.85 17.82
N LEU A 26 -5.03 -4.48 16.87
CA LEU A 26 -5.57 -5.61 16.12
C LEU A 26 -5.79 -6.83 17.03
N THR A 27 -4.87 -7.09 17.97
CA THR A 27 -5.03 -8.15 18.97
C THR A 27 -6.19 -7.87 19.92
N SER A 28 -6.30 -6.63 20.45
CA SER A 28 -7.36 -6.27 21.42
C SER A 28 -8.77 -6.33 20.82
N THR A 29 -8.89 -6.03 19.53
CA THR A 29 -10.16 -6.14 18.77
C THR A 29 -10.48 -7.58 18.32
N ARG A 30 -9.62 -8.55 18.69
CA ARG A 30 -9.68 -9.96 18.27
C ARG A 30 -9.69 -10.11 16.74
N PHE A 31 -9.06 -9.19 16.01
CA PHE A 31 -9.04 -9.16 14.55
C PHE A 31 -8.54 -10.48 13.95
N TYR A 32 -7.41 -10.99 14.44
CA TYR A 32 -6.80 -12.21 13.93
C TYR A 32 -7.66 -13.46 14.17
N GLY A 33 -8.47 -13.48 15.23
CA GLY A 33 -9.43 -14.58 15.47
C GLY A 33 -10.59 -14.57 14.48
N LYS A 34 -10.91 -13.42 13.87
CA LYS A 34 -11.93 -13.28 12.83
C LYS A 34 -11.39 -13.57 11.43
N ARG A 35 -10.05 -13.55 11.26
CA ARG A 35 -9.35 -13.73 9.98
C ARG A 35 -8.49 -14.99 10.01
N LEU A 36 -9.16 -16.14 10.11
CA LEU A 36 -8.49 -17.45 10.12
C LEU A 36 -7.72 -17.73 8.81
N ASP A 37 -8.09 -17.06 7.72
CA ASP A 37 -7.36 -17.07 6.44
C ASP A 37 -5.92 -16.56 6.57
N MET A 38 -5.67 -15.61 7.48
CA MET A 38 -4.31 -15.16 7.79
C MET A 38 -3.51 -16.23 8.56
N TYR A 39 -4.19 -17.07 9.34
CA TYR A 39 -3.57 -18.17 10.09
C TYR A 39 -3.24 -19.39 9.23
N ALA A 40 -4.02 -19.62 8.17
CA ALA A 40 -3.77 -20.69 7.20
C ALA A 40 -2.40 -20.50 6.51
N ASN A 41 -2.00 -19.25 6.30
CA ASN A 41 -0.74 -18.88 5.69
C ASN A 41 0.34 -18.65 6.75
N LYS A 42 0.73 -19.69 7.50
CA LYS A 42 1.84 -19.64 8.47
C LYS A 42 3.18 -19.30 7.80
N LEU A 43 3.36 -18.04 7.42
CA LEU A 43 4.57 -17.50 6.83
C LEU A 43 5.72 -17.76 7.80
N PRO A 44 6.82 -18.41 7.38
CA PRO A 44 7.93 -18.78 8.26
C PRO A 44 8.45 -17.62 9.13
N LYS A 45 8.42 -16.39 8.59
CA LYS A 45 8.84 -15.16 9.26
C LYS A 45 8.00 -14.81 10.52
N TYR A 46 6.78 -15.34 10.64
CA TYR A 46 5.84 -15.01 11.71
C TYR A 46 5.45 -16.21 12.58
N VAL A 47 5.96 -17.41 12.31
CA VAL A 47 5.61 -18.65 13.06
C VAL A 47 5.98 -18.55 14.54
N HIS A 48 7.01 -17.78 14.88
CA HIS A 48 7.51 -17.62 16.25
C HIS A 48 7.22 -16.24 16.85
N LYS A 49 6.42 -15.40 16.18
CA LYS A 49 6.06 -14.06 16.66
C LYS A 49 4.67 -14.06 17.28
N SER A 50 4.48 -13.34 18.37
CA SER A 50 3.17 -13.04 18.93
C SER A 50 2.42 -12.07 18.01
N GLN A 51 1.08 -12.16 18.00
CA GLN A 51 0.23 -11.19 17.27
C GLN A 51 0.38 -9.76 17.79
N SER A 52 0.80 -9.59 19.04
CA SER A 52 1.02 -8.31 19.70
C SER A 52 2.44 -7.79 19.54
N ASP A 53 3.35 -8.58 18.95
CA ASP A 53 4.74 -8.15 18.78
C ASP A 53 4.78 -6.93 17.85
N PRO A 54 5.66 -5.94 18.13
CA PRO A 54 5.84 -4.80 17.25
C PRO A 54 6.18 -5.23 15.81
N LEU A 55 5.69 -4.46 14.83
CA LEU A 55 6.02 -4.69 13.42
C LEU A 55 7.48 -4.34 13.14
N ASP A 56 8.12 -5.17 12.30
CA ASP A 56 9.45 -4.85 11.77
C ASP A 56 9.33 -3.63 10.84
N ILE A 57 10.08 -2.56 11.12
CA ILE A 57 10.15 -1.38 10.24
C ILE A 57 11.36 -1.53 9.33
N LYS A 58 11.13 -1.52 8.02
CA LYS A 58 12.18 -1.35 7.01
C LYS A 58 11.94 -0.04 6.26
N CYS A 59 12.99 0.76 6.10
CA CYS A 59 12.93 1.99 5.32
C CYS A 59 13.72 1.80 4.02
N MET A 60 13.18 2.32 2.93
CA MET A 60 13.91 2.42 1.67
C MET A 60 14.96 3.52 1.78
N MET A 61 16.19 3.20 1.38
CA MET A 61 17.34 4.09 1.38
C MET A 61 17.71 4.49 -0.05
N HIS A 62 18.19 5.71 -0.20
CA HIS A 62 18.61 6.27 -1.49
C HIS A 62 17.54 6.15 -2.58
N ALA A 63 16.27 6.19 -2.18
CA ALA A 63 15.15 6.20 -3.11
C ALA A 63 15.31 7.41 -4.03
N PRO A 64 15.36 7.22 -5.36
CA PRO A 64 15.40 8.33 -6.30
C PRO A 64 14.13 9.15 -6.13
N GLN A 65 14.27 10.46 -6.19
CA GLN A 65 13.14 11.38 -6.10
C GLN A 65 12.79 11.86 -7.50
N GLN A 66 11.50 12.14 -7.71
CA GLN A 66 11.06 12.80 -8.94
C GLN A 66 11.73 14.19 -9.05
N GLU A 67 12.01 14.64 -10.28
CA GLU A 67 12.49 15.99 -10.52
C GLU A 67 11.43 17.02 -10.08
N ASP A 68 11.85 18.16 -9.53
CA ASP A 68 10.91 19.19 -9.02
C ASP A 68 9.96 19.72 -10.12
N SER A 69 10.40 19.68 -11.39
CA SER A 69 9.59 20.07 -12.54
C SER A 69 8.69 18.95 -13.10
N SER A 70 8.79 17.73 -12.54
CA SER A 70 8.03 16.57 -13.00
C SER A 70 6.73 16.40 -12.22
N SER A 71 5.75 15.76 -12.84
CA SER A 71 4.47 15.37 -12.23
C SER A 71 4.40 13.85 -12.03
N ASP A 72 5.51 13.24 -11.60
CA ASP A 72 5.69 11.79 -11.54
C ASP A 72 5.46 11.20 -10.15
N CYS A 73 4.88 11.95 -9.21
CA CYS A 73 4.65 11.48 -7.85
C CYS A 73 3.88 10.14 -7.81
N GLY A 74 2.87 9.98 -8.67
CA GLY A 74 2.11 8.74 -8.82
C GLY A 74 2.96 7.59 -9.37
N LEU A 75 3.84 7.88 -10.34
CA LEU A 75 4.77 6.90 -10.90
C LEU A 75 5.67 6.30 -9.82
N TYR A 76 6.36 7.14 -9.04
CA TYR A 76 7.24 6.65 -7.96
C TYR A 76 6.46 5.94 -6.84
N THR A 77 5.22 6.38 -6.58
CA THR A 77 4.33 5.70 -5.61
C THR A 77 3.97 4.29 -6.04
N CYS A 78 3.75 4.06 -7.34
CA CYS A 78 3.48 2.71 -7.89
C CYS A 78 4.75 1.86 -8.00
N LEU A 79 5.89 2.50 -8.27
CA LEU A 79 7.15 1.82 -8.56
C LEU A 79 7.82 1.26 -7.29
N PHE A 80 7.86 2.01 -6.19
CA PHE A 80 8.55 1.55 -4.97
C PHE A 80 8.00 0.26 -4.36
N PRO A 81 6.67 0.03 -4.28
CA PRO A 81 6.12 -1.24 -3.84
C PRO A 81 6.63 -2.45 -4.61
N GLU A 82 6.91 -2.30 -5.92
CA GLU A 82 7.45 -3.37 -6.77
C GLU A 82 8.83 -3.83 -6.27
N TYR A 83 9.74 -2.88 -6.01
CA TYR A 83 11.06 -3.15 -5.47
C TYR A 83 11.03 -3.69 -4.04
N ILE A 84 10.19 -3.10 -3.18
CA ILE A 84 10.04 -3.54 -1.79
C ILE A 84 9.54 -4.99 -1.73
N SER A 85 8.62 -5.36 -2.62
CA SER A 85 8.10 -6.72 -2.72
C SER A 85 9.17 -7.73 -3.11
N ASN A 86 10.21 -7.28 -3.83
CA ASN A 86 11.39 -8.06 -4.18
C ASN A 86 12.54 -7.93 -3.16
N ASP A 87 12.25 -7.48 -1.93
CA ASP A 87 13.20 -7.27 -0.82
C ASP A 87 14.34 -6.27 -1.15
N VAL A 88 14.10 -5.35 -2.09
CA VAL A 88 15.05 -4.28 -2.45
C VAL A 88 14.74 -3.01 -1.65
N PHE A 89 15.62 -2.70 -0.69
CA PHE A 89 15.49 -1.53 0.20
C PHE A 89 16.57 -0.48 0.01
N ASP A 90 17.53 -0.70 -0.88
CA ASP A 90 18.60 0.25 -1.18
C ASP A 90 18.67 0.49 -2.68
N MET A 91 18.39 1.72 -3.10
CA MET A 91 18.24 2.08 -4.51
C MET A 91 19.46 2.79 -5.11
N ARG A 92 20.62 2.78 -4.42
CA ARG A 92 21.84 3.47 -4.91
C ARG A 92 22.28 3.07 -6.32
N SER A 93 22.05 1.83 -6.71
CA SER A 93 22.44 1.29 -8.02
C SER A 93 21.27 1.18 -8.99
N ILE A 94 20.08 1.66 -8.62
CA ILE A 94 18.88 1.58 -9.44
C ILE A 94 18.71 2.90 -10.18
N ASP A 95 18.87 2.85 -11.50
CA ASP A 95 18.52 3.96 -12.37
C ASP A 95 17.06 3.79 -12.82
N ILE A 96 16.24 4.82 -12.58
CA ILE A 96 14.81 4.79 -12.89
C ILE A 96 14.57 5.65 -14.13
N ASP A 97 14.35 4.97 -15.27
CA ASP A 97 13.85 5.64 -16.47
C ASP A 97 12.36 5.95 -16.30
N ALA A 98 12.09 7.14 -15.76
CA ALA A 98 10.74 7.59 -15.50
C ALA A 98 9.86 7.61 -16.76
N LYS A 99 10.45 7.91 -17.93
CA LYS A 99 9.72 7.95 -19.20
C LYS A 99 9.29 6.54 -19.62
N TYR A 100 10.22 5.58 -19.55
CA TYR A 100 9.93 4.18 -19.85
C TYR A 100 8.82 3.64 -18.94
N HIS A 101 8.95 3.81 -17.62
CA HIS A 101 7.95 3.30 -16.69
C HIS A 101 6.58 3.98 -16.86
N ARG A 102 6.55 5.29 -17.15
CA ARG A 102 5.29 5.99 -17.43
C ARG A 102 4.59 5.41 -18.65
N GLN A 103 5.33 5.13 -19.73
CA GLN A 103 4.77 4.50 -20.92
C GLN A 103 4.26 3.08 -20.61
N MET A 104 5.07 2.28 -19.92
CA MET A 104 4.69 0.91 -19.53
C MET A 104 3.40 0.89 -18.69
N TYR A 105 3.33 1.70 -17.63
CA TYR A 105 2.14 1.76 -16.78
C TYR A 105 0.93 2.34 -17.52
N ALA A 106 1.11 3.35 -18.37
CA ALA A 106 0.03 3.87 -19.20
C ALA A 106 -0.53 2.80 -20.16
N THR A 107 0.32 1.99 -20.78
CA THR A 107 -0.10 0.88 -21.64
C THR A 107 -0.86 -0.19 -20.85
N ILE A 108 -0.38 -0.58 -19.68
CA ILE A 108 -1.04 -1.57 -18.82
C ILE A 108 -2.42 -1.06 -18.37
N LEU A 109 -2.49 0.18 -17.89
CA LEU A 109 -3.75 0.81 -17.47
C LEU A 109 -4.74 0.88 -18.62
N TRP A 110 -4.29 1.33 -19.79
CA TRP A 110 -5.14 1.41 -20.97
C TRP A 110 -5.69 0.05 -21.39
N HIS A 111 -4.85 -0.98 -21.44
CA HIS A 111 -5.30 -2.34 -21.76
C HIS A 111 -6.33 -2.83 -20.73
N TYR A 112 -6.06 -2.63 -19.44
CA TYR A 112 -6.98 -3.03 -18.37
C TYR A 112 -8.35 -2.35 -18.50
N GLU A 113 -8.38 -1.03 -18.70
CA GLU A 113 -9.62 -0.27 -18.90
C GLU A 113 -10.37 -0.73 -20.16
N LYS A 114 -9.63 -1.02 -21.24
CA LYS A 114 -10.22 -1.48 -22.50
C LYS A 114 -10.89 -2.84 -22.35
N THR A 115 -10.20 -3.81 -21.75
CA THR A 115 -10.76 -5.14 -21.44
C THR A 115 -11.97 -5.01 -20.52
N LYS A 116 -11.88 -4.19 -19.47
CA LYS A 116 -12.98 -4.00 -18.52
C LYS A 116 -14.26 -3.47 -19.19
N ASN A 117 -14.09 -2.51 -20.12
CA ASN A 117 -15.20 -1.93 -20.87
C ASN A 117 -15.80 -2.91 -21.90
N GLU A 118 -15.00 -3.84 -22.43
CA GLU A 118 -15.49 -4.86 -23.38
C GLU A 118 -16.23 -6.00 -22.69
N ASP A 119 -15.78 -6.37 -21.49
CA ASP A 119 -16.37 -7.48 -20.73
C ASP A 119 -17.63 -7.06 -19.93
N ASP A 120 -18.10 -5.81 -20.03
CA ASP A 120 -19.17 -5.22 -19.19
C ASP A 120 -18.97 -5.51 -17.68
N THR A 121 -17.70 -5.62 -17.26
CA THR A 121 -17.36 -6.04 -15.89
C THR A 121 -17.47 -4.86 -14.93
N ILE A 122 -18.41 -4.99 -13.99
CA ILE A 122 -18.56 -4.05 -12.87
C ILE A 122 -17.43 -4.32 -11.87
N SER A 123 -16.75 -3.27 -11.40
CA SER A 123 -15.73 -3.44 -10.35
C SER A 123 -16.39 -3.98 -9.07
N GLU A 124 -15.72 -4.84 -8.30
CA GLU A 124 -16.25 -5.30 -6.99
C GLU A 124 -16.60 -4.14 -6.05
N SER A 125 -15.91 -3.00 -6.17
CA SER A 125 -16.20 -1.77 -5.42
C SER A 125 -17.54 -1.11 -5.82
N GLU A 126 -18.01 -1.33 -7.05
CA GLU A 126 -19.31 -0.88 -7.55
C GLU A 126 -20.43 -1.87 -7.24
N VAL A 127 -20.12 -3.16 -7.09
CA VAL A 127 -21.09 -4.17 -6.62
C VAL A 127 -21.62 -3.76 -5.24
N THR A 128 -20.75 -3.33 -4.32
CA THR A 128 -21.17 -2.87 -2.99
C THR A 128 -22.00 -1.59 -3.05
N ARG A 129 -21.66 -0.64 -3.94
CA ARG A 129 -22.42 0.61 -4.12
C ARG A 129 -23.80 0.36 -4.74
N THR A 130 -23.91 -0.60 -5.65
CA THR A 130 -25.17 -0.96 -6.32
C THR A 130 -26.10 -1.72 -5.37
N VAL A 131 -25.56 -2.57 -4.50
CA VAL A 131 -26.35 -3.20 -3.43
C VAL A 131 -26.84 -2.13 -2.44
N ALA A 132 -25.98 -1.21 -2.01
CA ALA A 132 -26.37 -0.11 -1.11
C ALA A 132 -27.40 0.85 -1.74
N SER A 133 -27.33 1.12 -3.05
CA SER A 133 -28.30 2.00 -3.73
C SER A 133 -29.65 1.31 -3.97
N LYS A 134 -29.67 -0.02 -4.18
CA LYS A 134 -30.91 -0.81 -4.29
C LYS A 134 -31.65 -0.94 -2.95
N PHE A 135 -30.94 -0.91 -1.82
CA PHE A 135 -31.52 -1.04 -0.48
C PHE A 135 -31.77 0.31 0.22
N GLY A 136 -32.05 1.37 -0.54
CA GLY A 136 -32.59 2.66 -0.08
C GLY A 136 -32.29 3.00 1.37
N GLY A 137 -31.20 3.76 1.59
CA GLY A 137 -30.66 4.05 2.93
C GLY A 137 -31.70 4.50 3.97
N PRO A 138 -31.39 4.38 5.28
CA PRO A 138 -32.35 4.59 6.35
C PRO A 138 -33.02 5.96 6.24
N ARG A 139 -34.34 5.97 6.04
CA ARG A 139 -35.13 7.21 6.12
C ARG A 139 -35.18 7.63 7.57
N ILE A 140 -34.41 8.65 7.93
CA ILE A 140 -34.55 9.33 9.22
C ILE A 140 -35.80 10.20 9.11
N ALA A 141 -36.88 9.81 9.80
CA ALA A 141 -38.04 10.66 9.99
C ALA A 141 -37.66 11.83 10.92
N LYS A 142 -38.04 13.05 10.55
CA LYS A 142 -37.98 14.23 11.42
C LYS A 142 -39.08 14.20 12.46
#